data_AF-A0A376W333-F1
#
_entry.id   AF-A0A376W333-F1
#
_cell.length_a   1.000
_cell.length_b   1.000
_cell.length_c   1.000
_cell.angle_alpha   90.00
_cell.angle_beta   90.00
_cell.angle_gamma   90.00
#
_symmetry.space_group_name_H-M   'P 1'
#
loop_
_entity.id
_entity.type
_entity.pdbx_description
1 polymer ?
#
loop_
_entity_poly.entity_id
_entity_poly.type
_entity_poly.pdbx_seq_one_letter_code
_entity_poly.pdbx_strand_id
1 'polypeptide(L)'
;MEQGKDDYLICMEKIYAYAGYIAINISSPNTPGLRTLQYGEALDDLLTAIKNKQNDLQVMHHKYVPIAVKIAPDLSEEELIQVADSLVRHNIDGVIATNTTLDRSLVQGMKNCDQTGGLSGRPLQLKSTELFAACHRN
;
A
#
# COMPACT_ATOMS: atom_id res chain seq x y z
N MET A 1 6.19 -13.38 13.31
CA MET A 1 5.95 -12.32 12.30
C MET A 1 5.56 -11.03 13.00
N GLU A 2 6.34 -10.57 13.99
CA GLU A 2 5.99 -9.38 14.81
C GLU A 2 6.66 -8.08 14.34
N GLN A 3 7.79 -8.13 13.62
CA GLN A 3 8.63 -6.93 13.44
C GLN A 3 8.11 -5.90 12.41
N GLY A 4 7.35 -6.33 11.39
CA GLY A 4 6.95 -5.42 10.30
C GLY A 4 5.94 -4.34 10.71
N LYS A 5 5.02 -4.67 11.61
CA LYS A 5 4.00 -3.74 12.13
C LYS A 5 4.64 -2.64 12.98
N ASP A 6 5.52 -3.02 13.89
CA ASP A 6 6.18 -2.10 14.82
C ASP A 6 7.03 -1.05 14.10
N ASP A 7 7.70 -1.44 13.01
CA ASP A 7 8.47 -0.51 12.18
C ASP A 7 7.59 0.63 11.62
N TYR A 8 6.35 0.34 11.19
CA TYR A 8 5.43 1.38 10.76
C TYR A 8 5.05 2.32 11.90
N LEU A 9 4.74 1.78 13.09
CA LEU A 9 4.31 2.58 14.23
C LEU A 9 5.43 3.50 14.74
N ILE A 10 6.66 2.99 14.79
CA ILE A 10 7.86 3.75 15.14
C ILE A 10 8.12 4.85 14.12
N CYS A 11 8.02 4.53 12.82
CA CYS A 11 8.19 5.53 11.76
C CYS A 11 7.13 6.62 11.86
N MET A 12 5.86 6.25 12.03
CA MET A 12 4.76 7.20 12.19
C MET A 12 5.03 8.17 13.32
N GLU A 13 5.38 7.68 14.51
CA GLU A 13 5.67 8.52 15.68
C GLU A 13 6.78 9.55 15.40
N LYS A 14 7.85 9.13 14.72
CA LYS A 14 8.99 10.01 14.42
C LYS A 14 8.66 11.11 13.40
N ILE A 15 7.76 10.85 12.46
CA ILE A 15 7.50 11.78 11.34
C ILE A 15 6.20 12.58 11.49
N TYR A 16 5.30 12.19 12.39
CA TYR A 16 3.92 12.69 12.43
C TYR A 16 3.81 14.22 12.50
N ALA A 17 4.58 14.86 13.38
CA ALA A 17 4.57 16.31 13.56
C ALA A 17 4.88 17.07 12.25
N TYR A 18 5.73 16.48 11.39
CA TYR A 18 6.24 17.10 10.17
C TYR A 18 5.46 16.72 8.91
N ALA A 19 4.75 15.59 8.92
CA ALA A 19 4.08 15.05 7.74
C ALA A 19 2.81 15.82 7.35
N GLY A 20 2.58 16.01 6.06
CA GLY A 20 1.29 16.47 5.51
C GLY A 20 0.29 15.32 5.29
N TYR A 21 0.81 14.12 5.02
CA TYR A 21 0.12 12.84 5.04
C TYR A 21 1.18 11.74 5.21
N ILE A 22 0.79 10.53 5.57
CA ILE A 22 1.67 9.36 5.69
C ILE A 22 1.22 8.29 4.70
N ALA A 23 2.16 7.73 3.93
CA ALA A 23 1.90 6.61 3.04
C ALA A 23 2.41 5.30 3.66
N ILE A 24 1.51 4.37 3.94
CA ILE A 24 1.84 3.01 4.39
C ILE A 24 2.05 2.14 3.15
N ASN A 25 3.28 1.68 2.94
CA ASN A 25 3.65 0.87 1.79
C ASN A 25 3.67 -0.62 2.14
N ILE A 26 2.71 -1.37 1.59
CA ILE A 26 2.59 -2.83 1.74
C ILE A 26 2.78 -3.58 0.40
N SER A 27 3.33 -2.91 -0.61
CA SER A 27 3.26 -3.37 -2.01
C SER A 27 4.60 -3.56 -2.71
N SER A 28 5.72 -3.32 -2.02
CA SER A 28 7.07 -3.53 -2.57
C SER A 28 7.28 -4.98 -3.01
N PRO A 29 7.66 -5.25 -4.28
CA PRO A 29 8.06 -6.59 -4.70
C PRO A 29 9.46 -6.98 -4.19
N ASN A 30 10.24 -6.01 -3.71
CA ASN A 30 11.65 -6.21 -3.36
C ASN A 30 11.86 -6.60 -1.89
N THR A 31 10.79 -6.62 -1.11
CA THR A 31 10.82 -6.99 0.31
C THR A 31 10.09 -8.33 0.46
N PRO A 32 10.81 -9.44 0.70
CA PRO A 32 10.20 -10.76 0.82
C PRO A 32 9.07 -10.78 1.87
N GLY A 33 7.92 -11.34 1.49
CA GLY A 33 6.75 -11.46 2.37
C GLY A 33 5.95 -10.18 2.58
N LEU A 34 6.40 -9.00 2.11
CA LEU A 34 5.65 -7.76 2.39
C LEU A 34 4.27 -7.74 1.75
N ARG A 35 4.15 -8.23 0.51
CA ARG A 35 2.88 -8.27 -0.22
C ARG A 35 1.83 -9.17 0.44
N THR A 36 2.22 -10.07 1.35
CA THR A 36 1.24 -10.90 2.08
C THR A 36 0.42 -10.09 3.08
N LEU A 37 0.90 -8.92 3.49
CA LEU A 37 0.16 -7.98 4.34
C LEU A 37 -1.06 -7.37 3.63
N GLN A 38 -1.20 -7.56 2.32
CA GLN A 38 -2.35 -7.06 1.56
C GLN A 38 -3.59 -7.95 1.72
N TYR A 39 -3.52 -9.07 2.46
CA TYR A 39 -4.58 -10.08 2.48
C TYR A 39 -5.05 -10.42 3.89
N GLY A 40 -6.36 -10.66 4.00
CA GLY A 40 -7.00 -11.26 5.17
C GLY A 40 -6.73 -10.54 6.50
N GLU A 41 -6.60 -11.33 7.57
CA GLU A 41 -6.44 -10.83 8.93
C GLU A 41 -5.17 -9.99 9.14
N ALA A 42 -4.13 -10.23 8.34
CA ALA A 42 -2.88 -9.48 8.45
C ALA A 42 -3.05 -8.01 8.03
N LEU A 43 -3.88 -7.75 7.01
CA LEU A 43 -4.22 -6.39 6.61
C LEU A 43 -5.03 -5.70 7.72
N ASP A 44 -6.07 -6.36 8.22
CA ASP A 44 -6.95 -5.80 9.25
C ASP A 44 -6.21 -5.51 10.57
N ASP A 45 -5.30 -6.39 11.01
CA ASP A 45 -4.45 -6.15 12.20
C ASP A 45 -3.53 -4.94 11.99
N LEU A 46 -2.92 -4.82 10.81
CA LEU A 46 -2.07 -3.68 10.48
C LEU A 46 -2.88 -2.38 10.47
N LEU A 47 -4.00 -2.33 9.73
CA LEU A 47 -4.81 -1.11 9.62
C LEU A 47 -5.37 -0.67 10.98
N THR A 48 -5.78 -1.62 11.82
CA THR A 48 -6.22 -1.35 13.20
C THR A 48 -5.11 -0.66 14.00
N ALA A 49 -3.90 -1.23 13.99
CA ALA A 49 -2.78 -0.66 14.72
C ALA A 49 -2.38 0.74 14.21
N ILE A 50 -2.38 0.92 12.88
CA ILE A 50 -2.09 2.20 12.23
C ILE A 50 -3.11 3.27 12.64
N LYS A 51 -4.41 2.96 12.61
CA LYS A 51 -5.46 3.92 12.99
C LYS A 51 -5.43 4.25 14.47
N ASN A 52 -5.19 3.27 15.34
CA ASN A 52 -5.02 3.52 16.78
C ASN A 52 -3.86 4.48 17.02
N LYS A 53 -2.70 4.22 16.40
CA LYS A 53 -1.53 5.10 16.50
C LYS A 53 -1.78 6.49 15.90
N GLN A 54 -2.53 6.59 14.79
CA GLN A 54 -2.93 7.88 14.20
C GLN A 54 -3.76 8.71 15.19
N ASN A 55 -4.71 8.08 15.89
CA ASN A 55 -5.57 8.75 16.88
C ASN A 55 -4.74 9.25 18.07
N ASP A 56 -3.84 8.42 18.61
CA ASP A 56 -2.95 8.80 19.71
C ASP A 56 -2.06 10.00 19.34
N LEU A 57 -1.46 9.95 18.15
CA LEU A 57 -0.59 11.00 17.64
C LEU A 57 -1.37 12.28 17.30
N GLN A 58 -2.61 12.14 16.81
CA GLN A 58 -3.49 13.28 16.57
C GLN A 58 -3.75 14.07 17.85
N VAL A 59 -4.06 13.37 18.96
CA VAL A 59 -4.27 13.98 20.26
C VAL A 59 -2.98 14.63 20.76
N MET A 60 -1.86 13.91 20.68
CA MET A 60 -0.56 14.40 21.15
C MET A 60 -0.11 15.68 20.42
N HIS A 61 -0.23 15.70 19.09
CA HIS A 61 0.24 16.80 18.25
C HIS A 61 -0.84 17.85 17.91
N HIS A 62 -2.08 17.65 18.36
CA HIS A 62 -3.22 18.52 18.05
C HIS A 62 -3.40 18.75 16.54
N LYS A 63 -3.14 17.71 15.73
CA LYS A 63 -3.08 17.78 14.27
C LYS A 63 -3.52 16.45 13.66
N TYR A 64 -4.47 16.48 12.73
CA TYR A 64 -4.79 15.30 11.92
C TYR A 64 -3.81 15.17 10.76
N VAL A 65 -3.14 14.03 10.65
CA VAL A 65 -2.30 13.69 9.49
C VAL A 65 -2.97 12.53 8.74
N PRO A 66 -3.49 12.74 7.52
CA PRO A 66 -4.12 11.70 6.72
C PRO A 66 -3.18 10.53 6.43
N ILE A 67 -3.73 9.32 6.35
CA ILE A 67 -3.00 8.09 6.04
C ILE A 67 -3.54 7.49 4.74
N ALA A 68 -2.62 7.25 3.80
CA ALA A 68 -2.90 6.54 2.57
C ALA A 68 -2.18 5.19 2.54
N VAL A 69 -2.80 4.16 1.97
CA VAL A 69 -2.19 2.84 1.78
C VAL A 69 -1.79 2.65 0.33
N LYS A 70 -0.54 2.25 0.07
CA LYS A 70 -0.01 2.00 -1.27
C LYS A 70 -0.05 0.52 -1.63
N ILE A 71 -0.80 0.18 -2.67
CA ILE A 71 -1.10 -1.21 -3.08
C ILE A 71 -0.36 -1.62 -4.36
N ALA A 72 -0.20 -2.94 -4.54
CA ALA A 72 0.44 -3.50 -5.72
C ALA A 72 -0.53 -3.51 -6.93
N PRO A 73 -0.02 -3.36 -8.16
CA PRO A 73 -0.83 -3.53 -9.37
C PRO A 73 -1.17 -5.00 -9.68
N ASP A 74 -0.49 -5.94 -9.02
CA ASP A 74 -0.58 -7.37 -9.28
C ASP A 74 -1.57 -8.03 -8.30
N LEU A 75 -2.80 -7.53 -8.27
CA LEU A 75 -3.91 -8.07 -7.48
C LEU A 75 -4.99 -8.61 -8.43
N SER A 76 -5.64 -9.70 -8.06
CA SER A 76 -6.88 -10.11 -8.72
C SER A 76 -8.01 -9.12 -8.41
N GLU A 77 -9.10 -9.17 -9.17
CA GLU A 77 -10.27 -8.32 -8.90
C GLU A 77 -10.88 -8.60 -7.52
N GLU A 78 -10.97 -9.87 -7.13
CA GLU A 78 -11.45 -10.28 -5.81
C GLU A 78 -10.54 -9.77 -4.68
N GLU A 79 -9.23 -9.88 -4.85
CA GLU A 79 -8.24 -9.36 -3.90
C GLU A 79 -8.35 -7.83 -3.76
N LEU A 80 -8.55 -7.13 -4.88
CA LEU A 80 -8.72 -5.69 -4.89
C LEU A 80 -9.96 -5.26 -4.12
N ILE A 81 -11.08 -5.95 -4.31
CA ILE A 81 -12.34 -5.69 -3.58
C ILE A 81 -12.11 -5.90 -2.07
N GLN A 82 -11.48 -7.02 -1.68
CA GLN A 82 -11.19 -7.29 -0.27
C GLN A 82 -10.30 -6.20 0.37
N VAL A 83 -9.28 -5.74 -0.35
CA VAL A 83 -8.43 -4.64 0.11
C VAL A 83 -9.25 -3.37 0.25
N ALA A 84 -10.04 -3.00 -0.76
CA ALA A 84 -10.87 -1.79 -0.72
C ALA A 84 -11.85 -1.82 0.46
N ASP A 85 -12.54 -2.94 0.67
CA ASP A 85 -13.48 -3.12 1.78
C ASP A 85 -12.78 -2.98 3.13
N SER A 86 -11.57 -3.55 3.29
CA SER A 86 -10.78 -3.38 4.50
C SER A 86 -10.39 -1.91 4.73
N LEU A 87 -9.91 -1.20 3.70
CA LEU A 87 -9.56 0.22 3.81
C LEU A 87 -10.76 1.08 4.25
N VAL A 88 -11.94 0.81 3.69
CA VAL A 88 -13.19 1.51 4.06
C VAL A 88 -13.60 1.18 5.50
N ARG A 89 -13.64 -0.12 5.88
CA ARG A 89 -13.99 -0.55 7.24
C ARG A 89 -13.11 0.08 8.31
N HIS A 90 -11.83 0.26 8.02
CA HIS A 90 -10.86 0.86 8.94
C HIS A 90 -10.75 2.38 8.83
N ASN A 91 -11.59 3.05 8.01
CA ASN A 91 -11.57 4.50 7.81
C ASN A 91 -10.18 5.04 7.41
N ILE A 92 -9.53 4.38 6.45
CA ILE A 92 -8.28 4.85 5.85
C ILE A 92 -8.57 6.03 4.92
N ASP A 93 -7.74 7.06 4.97
CA ASP A 93 -8.01 8.35 4.31
C ASP A 93 -7.79 8.32 2.80
N GLY A 94 -7.05 7.34 2.28
CA GLY A 94 -6.86 7.18 0.84
C GLY A 94 -6.11 5.93 0.42
N VAL A 95 -6.10 5.70 -0.89
CA VAL A 95 -5.36 4.61 -1.53
C VAL A 95 -4.42 5.19 -2.59
N ILE A 96 -3.20 4.66 -2.66
CA ILE A 96 -2.23 4.96 -3.71
C ILE A 96 -2.13 3.74 -4.63
N ALA A 97 -2.80 3.84 -5.77
CA ALA A 97 -2.80 2.87 -6.86
C ALA A 97 -1.92 3.40 -8.02
N THR A 98 -0.72 2.88 -8.29
CA THR A 98 -0.13 1.63 -7.80
C THR A 98 1.36 1.75 -7.48
N ASN A 99 1.91 0.71 -6.87
CA ASN A 99 3.35 0.44 -6.87
C ASN A 99 3.80 -0.21 -8.19
N THR A 100 5.01 -0.78 -8.23
CA THR A 100 5.59 -1.45 -9.39
C THR A 100 5.01 -2.84 -9.63
N THR A 101 5.04 -3.32 -10.89
CA THR A 101 4.52 -4.64 -11.29
C THR A 101 5.64 -5.67 -11.41
N LEU A 102 5.34 -6.94 -11.15
CA LEU A 102 6.21 -8.08 -11.48
C LEU A 102 6.01 -8.57 -12.93
N ASP A 103 4.96 -8.10 -13.61
CA ASP A 103 4.65 -8.45 -14.98
C ASP A 103 5.64 -7.82 -15.96
N ARG A 104 6.28 -8.67 -16.77
CA ARG A 104 7.30 -8.28 -17.74
C ARG A 104 6.92 -8.64 -19.18
N SER A 105 5.68 -9.08 -19.40
CA SER A 105 5.17 -9.48 -20.73
C SER A 105 5.45 -8.41 -21.80
N LEU A 106 5.25 -7.13 -21.46
CA LEU A 106 5.43 -6.00 -22.37
C LEU A 106 6.88 -5.60 -22.65
N VAL A 107 7.85 -6.17 -21.94
CA VAL A 107 9.30 -5.89 -22.13
C VAL A 107 10.09 -7.12 -22.54
N GLN A 108 9.42 -8.25 -22.83
CA GLN A 108 10.08 -9.46 -23.29
C GLN A 108 10.91 -9.21 -24.56
N GLY A 109 12.12 -9.77 -24.59
CA GLY A 109 13.07 -9.60 -25.70
C GLY A 109 13.80 -8.26 -25.73
N MET A 110 13.50 -7.33 -24.81
CA MET A 110 14.25 -6.09 -24.65
C MET A 110 15.51 -6.31 -23.80
N LYS A 111 16.47 -5.40 -23.91
CA LYS A 111 17.64 -5.38 -23.04
C LYS A 111 17.19 -5.29 -21.57
N ASN A 112 17.77 -6.14 -20.71
CA ASN A 112 17.48 -6.24 -19.28
C ASN A 112 16.08 -6.78 -18.92
N CYS A 113 15.36 -7.44 -19.84
CA CYS A 113 14.04 -8.01 -19.53
C CYS A 113 14.06 -8.98 -18.34
N ASP A 114 15.18 -9.69 -18.13
CA ASP A 114 15.33 -10.72 -17.09
C ASP A 114 15.84 -10.19 -15.74
N GLN A 115 16.00 -8.87 -15.58
CA GLN A 115 16.38 -8.32 -14.27
C GLN A 115 15.30 -8.61 -13.21
N THR A 116 15.72 -8.83 -11.97
CA THR A 116 14.80 -9.02 -10.85
C THR A 116 14.25 -7.68 -10.34
N GLY A 117 13.15 -7.75 -9.58
CA GLY A 117 12.48 -6.59 -8.99
C GLY A 117 11.36 -6.00 -9.85
N GLY A 118 10.76 -4.92 -9.35
CA GLY A 118 9.56 -4.32 -9.93
C GLY A 118 9.82 -3.48 -11.20
N LEU A 119 8.92 -3.62 -12.18
CA LEU A 119 8.85 -2.83 -13.40
C LEU A 119 7.92 -1.61 -13.22
N SER A 120 8.35 -0.48 -13.79
CA SER A 120 7.67 0.83 -13.70
C SER A 120 7.50 1.45 -15.09
N GLY A 121 6.80 2.58 -15.16
CA GLY A 121 6.75 3.41 -16.36
C GLY A 121 5.69 2.97 -17.37
N ARG A 122 5.94 3.21 -18.66
CA ARG A 122 4.98 2.97 -19.75
C ARG A 122 4.34 1.57 -19.73
N PRO A 123 5.07 0.47 -19.48
CA PRO A 123 4.47 -0.87 -19.39
C PRO A 123 3.42 -1.01 -18.27
N LEU A 124 3.53 -0.24 -17.19
CA LEU A 124 2.61 -0.28 -16.06
C LEU A 124 1.34 0.55 -16.29
N GLN A 125 1.35 1.49 -17.25
CA GLN A 125 0.32 2.52 -17.38
C GLN A 125 -1.11 1.95 -17.52
N LEU A 126 -1.30 0.95 -18.39
CA LEU A 126 -2.62 0.37 -18.63
C LEU A 126 -3.16 -0.29 -17.35
N LYS A 127 -2.37 -1.20 -16.76
CA LYS A 127 -2.71 -1.93 -15.53
C LYS A 127 -3.01 -0.98 -14.36
N SER A 128 -2.19 0.07 -14.21
CA SER A 128 -2.42 1.09 -13.17
C SER A 128 -3.73 1.86 -13.39
N THR A 129 -4.07 2.17 -14.64
CA THR A 129 -5.32 2.89 -14.98
C THR A 129 -6.55 2.02 -14.72
N GLU A 130 -6.49 0.74 -15.10
CA GLU A 130 -7.57 -0.23 -14.88
C GLU A 130 -7.83 -0.42 -13.37
N LEU A 131 -6.77 -0.57 -12.59
CA LEU A 131 -6.87 -0.72 -11.14
C LEU A 131 -7.45 0.54 -10.48
N PHE A 132 -6.96 1.72 -10.87
CA PHE A 132 -7.53 2.99 -10.38
C PHE A 132 -9.03 3.10 -10.66
N ALA A 133 -9.45 2.75 -11.89
CA ALA A 133 -10.84 2.77 -12.26
C ALA A 133 -11.68 1.76 -11.44
N ALA A 134 -11.12 0.61 -11.09
CA ALA A 134 -11.78 -0.36 -10.22
C ALA A 134 -11.91 0.14 -8.77
N CYS A 135 -10.87 0.75 -8.20
CA CYS A 135 -10.93 1.34 -6.86
C CYS A 135 -11.98 2.46 -6.75
N HIS A 136 -12.20 3.24 -7.80
CA HIS A 136 -13.13 4.38 -7.77
C HIS A 136 -14.62 3.99 -7.91
N ARG A 137 -14.91 2.77 -8.38
CA ARG A 137 -16.30 2.32 -8.61
C ARG A 137 -16.98 1.74 -7.37
N ASN A 138 -16.22 1.48 -6.31
CA ASN A 138 -16.69 1.02 -5.00
C ASN A 138 -16.74 2.20 -4.03
#